data_AF-A0AAI8YDF4-F1
#
_entry.id   AF-A0AAI8YDF4-F1
#
_cell.length_a   1.000
_cell.length_b   1.000
_cell.length_c   1.000
_cell.angle_alpha   90.00
_cell.angle_beta   90.00
_cell.angle_gamma   90.00
#
_symmetry.space_group_name_H-M   'P 1'
#
loop_
_entity.id
_entity.type
_entity.pdbx_description
1 polymer ?
#
loop_
_entity_poly.entity_id
_entity_poly.type
_entity_poly.pdbx_seq_one_letter_code
_entity_poly.pdbx_strand_id
1 'polypeptide(L)'
;MTSNTPREDAIRTKVTDALNPSRLEIFNDSSKHTHHKAMAGSSSQETHFRLVITSEAFKAKMQPARHRLVYQLLKDEMAAEGGIHALQLKTMTPDEEARAKEREEGAAGAS
;
A
#
# COMPACT_ATOMS: atom_id res chain seq x y z
N MET A 1 -19.86 -13.69 6.76
CA MET A 1 -19.30 -13.29 5.45
C MET A 1 -17.86 -12.87 5.73
N THR A 2 -16.93 -13.82 5.69
CA THR A 2 -15.54 -13.58 6.07
C THR A 2 -14.77 -13.28 4.79
N SER A 3 -14.45 -12.02 4.54
CA SER A 3 -13.64 -11.62 3.39
C SER A 3 -12.28 -12.32 3.45
N ASN A 4 -11.79 -12.79 2.31
CA ASN A 4 -10.52 -13.52 2.20
C ASN A 4 -9.28 -12.63 2.43
N THR A 5 -9.47 -11.33 2.69
CA THR A 5 -8.43 -10.31 2.89
C THR A 5 -8.80 -9.31 4.01
N PRO A 6 -8.98 -9.77 5.27
CA PRO A 6 -9.46 -8.91 6.37
C PRO A 6 -8.54 -7.73 6.69
N ARG A 7 -7.21 -7.90 6.53
CA ARG A 7 -6.23 -6.82 6.72
C ARG A 7 -6.35 -5.73 5.66
N GLU A 8 -6.57 -6.14 4.42
CA GLU A 8 -6.66 -5.23 3.29
C GLU A 8 -7.87 -4.29 3.43
N ASP A 9 -9.00 -4.84 3.89
CA ASP A 9 -10.21 -4.05 4.16
C ASP A 9 -10.04 -3.07 5.34
N ALA A 10 -9.35 -3.51 6.42
CA ALA A 10 -9.00 -2.65 7.55
C ALA A 10 -8.08 -1.49 7.12
N ILE A 11 -7.03 -1.79 6.35
CA ILE A 11 -6.13 -0.80 5.75
C ILE A 11 -6.93 0.17 4.90
N ARG A 12 -7.78 -0.34 4.00
CA ARG A 12 -8.59 0.47 3.09
C ARG A 12 -9.45 1.46 3.86
N THR A 13 -10.15 0.98 4.88
CA THR A 13 -11.04 1.80 5.70
C THR A 13 -10.27 2.89 6.44
N LYS A 14 -9.19 2.54 7.16
CA LYS A 14 -8.39 3.52 7.92
C LYS A 14 -7.74 4.57 7.01
N VAL A 15 -7.19 4.16 5.87
CA VAL A 15 -6.57 5.08 4.91
C VAL A 15 -7.63 5.98 4.28
N THR A 16 -8.79 5.45 3.94
CA THR A 16 -9.88 6.23 3.36
C THR A 16 -10.40 7.27 4.35
N ASP A 17 -10.64 6.87 5.59
CA ASP A 17 -11.13 7.75 6.66
C ASP A 17 -10.13 8.87 7.00
N ALA A 18 -8.83 8.55 7.11
CA ALA A 18 -7.83 9.51 7.55
C ALA A 18 -7.29 10.43 6.44
N LEU A 19 -7.24 9.96 5.20
CA LEU A 19 -6.56 10.66 4.09
C LEU A 19 -7.48 11.04 2.94
N ASN A 20 -8.72 10.53 2.94
CA ASN A 20 -9.75 10.74 1.93
C ASN A 20 -9.18 10.73 0.49
N PRO A 21 -8.43 9.68 0.11
CA PRO A 21 -7.70 9.65 -1.15
C PRO A 21 -8.65 9.59 -2.35
N SER A 22 -8.29 10.27 -3.43
CA SER A 22 -8.99 10.17 -4.71
C SER A 22 -8.79 8.80 -5.37
N ARG A 23 -7.64 8.14 -5.10
CA ARG A 23 -7.33 6.79 -5.57
C ARG A 23 -6.60 6.01 -4.49
N LEU A 24 -7.06 4.79 -4.23
CA LEU A 24 -6.46 3.88 -3.27
C LEU A 24 -6.40 2.47 -3.88
N GLU A 25 -5.18 1.98 -4.09
CA GLU A 25 -4.94 0.62 -4.56
C GLU A 25 -4.07 -0.11 -3.55
N ILE A 26 -4.48 -1.33 -3.21
CA ILE A 26 -3.76 -2.19 -2.28
C ILE A 26 -3.39 -3.45 -3.04
N PHE A 27 -2.11 -3.82 -2.99
CA PHE A 27 -1.56 -4.99 -3.64
C PHE A 27 -0.92 -5.87 -2.58
N ASN A 28 -1.42 -7.09 -2.45
CA ASN A 28 -0.82 -8.12 -1.61
C ASN A 28 0.17 -8.93 -2.46
N ASP A 29 1.48 -8.70 -2.27
CA ASP A 29 2.54 -9.46 -2.99
C ASP A 29 2.98 -10.70 -2.19
N SER A 30 2.28 -11.03 -1.11
CA SER A 30 2.70 -12.06 -0.18
C SER A 30 2.57 -13.50 -0.73
N SER A 31 1.89 -13.67 -1.87
CA SER A 31 1.70 -14.96 -2.55
C SER A 31 2.94 -15.49 -3.29
N LYS A 32 4.06 -14.76 -3.36
CA LYS A 32 5.27 -15.21 -4.10
C LYS A 32 6.12 -16.27 -3.41
N HIS A 33 5.77 -16.72 -2.21
CA HIS A 33 6.57 -17.68 -1.43
C HIS A 33 5.91 -19.04 -1.16
N THR A 34 4.88 -19.42 -1.92
CA THR A 34 4.34 -20.80 -1.90
C THR A 34 5.12 -21.76 -2.80
N HIS A 35 6.42 -21.56 -2.97
CA HIS A 35 7.29 -22.56 -3.58
C HIS A 35 8.59 -22.66 -2.77
N HIS A 36 8.65 -23.75 -2.00
CA HIS A 36 9.84 -24.37 -1.42
C HIS A 36 10.22 -24.00 0.03
N LYS A 37 10.17 -25.06 0.85
CA LYS A 37 10.82 -25.26 2.15
C LYS A 37 10.25 -24.48 3.34
N ALA A 38 9.33 -25.16 4.01
CA ALA A 38 9.26 -25.17 5.47
C ALA A 38 10.65 -25.50 6.06
N MET A 39 11.47 -24.49 6.30
CA MET A 39 12.38 -24.49 7.44
C MET A 39 11.62 -23.81 8.57
N ALA A 40 11.36 -24.57 9.63
CA ALA A 40 10.62 -24.14 10.81
C ALA A 40 11.19 -22.82 11.36
N GLY A 41 10.40 -21.74 11.35
CA GLY A 41 10.74 -20.53 12.09
C GLY A 41 10.18 -19.20 11.58
N SER A 42 9.70 -19.09 10.33
CA SER A 42 9.15 -17.82 9.83
C SER A 42 7.91 -18.04 8.96
N SER A 43 6.78 -18.21 9.66
CA SER A 43 5.45 -18.50 9.10
C SER A 43 4.68 -17.21 8.86
N SER A 44 5.14 -16.34 7.96
CA SER A 44 4.44 -15.08 7.74
C SER A 44 4.08 -14.91 6.26
N GLN A 45 2.91 -15.47 5.92
CA GLN A 45 2.32 -15.54 4.57
C GLN A 45 1.62 -14.24 4.13
N GLU A 46 1.60 -13.20 4.96
CA GLU A 46 1.02 -11.88 4.67
C GLU A 46 1.97 -10.76 5.13
N THR A 47 3.17 -10.72 4.54
CA THR A 47 4.26 -9.86 5.00
C THR A 47 4.57 -8.69 4.11
N HIS A 48 4.23 -8.77 2.82
CA HIS A 48 4.56 -7.76 1.83
C HIS A 48 3.29 -7.17 1.22
N PHE A 49 3.02 -5.92 1.57
CA PHE A 49 1.91 -5.15 1.01
C PHE A 49 2.44 -3.92 0.29
N ARG A 50 1.80 -3.56 -0.82
CA ARG A 50 2.06 -2.32 -1.55
C ARG A 50 0.78 -1.53 -1.65
N LEU A 51 0.81 -0.29 -1.16
CA LEU A 51 -0.31 0.64 -1.22
C LEU A 51 0.07 1.79 -2.14
N VAL A 52 -0.81 2.08 -3.10
CA VAL A 52 -0.73 3.27 -3.94
C VAL A 52 -1.86 4.20 -3.51
N ILE A 53 -1.49 5.39 -3.05
CA ILE A 53 -2.42 6.35 -2.47
C ILE A 53 -2.22 7.67 -3.19
N THR A 54 -3.28 8.14 -3.85
CA THR A 54 -3.33 9.47 -4.46
C THR A 54 -4.29 10.34 -3.68
N SER A 55 -3.78 11.42 -3.08
CA SER A 55 -4.57 12.35 -2.29
C SER A 55 -4.02 13.77 -2.37
N GLU A 56 -4.90 14.76 -2.33
CA GLU A 56 -4.51 16.17 -2.19
C GLU A 56 -3.90 16.48 -0.81
N ALA A 57 -4.18 15.67 0.21
CA ALA A 57 -3.58 15.79 1.54
C ALA A 57 -2.04 15.70 1.52
N PHE A 58 -1.50 15.10 0.46
CA PHE A 58 -0.07 14.95 0.23
C PHE A 58 0.59 16.17 -0.42
N LYS A 59 -0.19 17.08 -1.03
CA LYS A 59 0.32 18.29 -1.69
C LYS A 59 1.02 19.23 -0.71
N ALA A 60 0.55 19.26 0.54
CA ALA A 60 1.12 20.07 1.61
C ALA A 60 2.23 19.36 2.43
N LYS A 61 2.63 18.13 2.08
CA LYS A 61 3.56 17.31 2.89
C LYS A 61 4.67 16.69 2.04
N MET A 62 5.89 16.69 2.58
CA MET A 62 7.05 16.01 1.97
C MET A 62 6.93 14.48 2.06
N GLN A 63 7.51 13.77 1.09
CA GLN A 63 7.45 12.30 0.99
C GLN A 63 7.70 11.52 2.30
N PRO A 64 8.75 11.79 3.09
CA PRO A 64 8.95 11.11 4.36
C PRO A 64 7.84 11.40 5.39
N ALA A 65 7.24 12.59 5.40
CA ALA A 65 6.11 12.91 6.27
C ALA A 65 4.84 12.17 5.84
N ARG A 66 4.62 12.01 4.54
CA ARG A 66 3.51 11.21 3.98
C ARG A 66 3.61 9.75 4.41
N HIS A 67 4.80 9.16 4.24
CA HIS A 67 5.04 7.78 4.64
C HIS A 67 4.85 7.61 6.16
N ARG A 68 5.42 8.50 6.98
CA ARG A 68 5.25 8.45 8.44
C ARG A 68 3.79 8.47 8.85
N LEU A 69 2.96 9.31 8.23
CA LEU A 69 1.54 9.41 8.56
C LEU A 69 0.80 8.10 8.29
N VAL A 70 1.02 7.48 7.13
CA VAL A 70 0.40 6.18 6.79
C VAL A 70 0.96 5.06 7.67
N TYR A 71 2.27 5.05 7.93
CA TYR A 71 2.87 4.10 8.86
C TYR A 71 2.29 4.21 10.27
N GLN A 72 2.00 5.41 10.76
CA GLN A 72 1.37 5.60 12.07
C GLN A 72 -0.07 5.08 12.08
N LEU A 73 -0.85 5.34 11.02
CA LEU A 73 -2.22 4.81 10.86
C LEU A 73 -2.25 3.29 10.87
N LEU A 74 -1.29 2.67 10.19
CA LEU A 74 -1.19 1.22 10.06
C LEU A 74 -0.32 0.58 11.15
N LYS A 75 0.29 1.36 12.05
CA LYS A 75 1.20 0.84 13.08
C LYS A 75 0.53 -0.20 13.95
N ASP A 76 -0.74 0.03 14.28
CA ASP A 76 -1.57 -0.87 15.07
C ASP A 76 -1.81 -2.20 14.33
N GLU A 77 -2.10 -2.13 13.02
CA GLU A 77 -2.24 -3.32 12.16
C GLU A 77 -0.91 -4.06 11.95
N MET A 78 0.21 -3.32 11.89
CA MET A 78 1.55 -3.89 11.78
C MET A 78 1.99 -4.57 13.08
N ALA A 79 1.56 -4.06 14.24
CA ALA A 79 1.83 -4.62 15.55
C ALA A 79 0.89 -5.77 15.93
N ALA A 80 -0.21 -5.94 15.19
CA ALA A 80 -1.12 -7.06 15.37
C ALA A 80 -0.43 -8.41 15.14
N GLU A 81 -0.97 -9.47 15.73
CA GLU A 81 -0.38 -10.80 15.70
C GLU A 81 -0.28 -11.33 14.26
N GLY A 82 0.95 -11.72 13.85
CA GLY A 82 1.28 -12.08 12.46
C GLY A 82 1.45 -10.88 11.52
N GLY A 83 1.70 -9.68 12.05
CA GLY A 83 1.66 -8.41 11.33
C GLY A 83 2.59 -8.24 10.12
N ILE A 84 2.43 -7.10 9.45
CA ILE A 84 3.10 -6.79 8.18
C ILE A 84 4.58 -6.51 8.43
N HIS A 85 5.48 -7.25 7.77
CA HIS A 85 6.93 -7.04 7.87
C HIS A 85 7.44 -5.91 6.96
N ALA A 86 6.87 -5.74 5.77
CA ALA A 86 7.27 -4.73 4.80
C ALA A 86 6.07 -4.13 4.07
N LEU A 87 5.95 -2.81 4.14
CA LEU A 87 4.87 -2.05 3.53
C LEU A 87 5.44 -1.05 2.52
N GLN A 88 5.21 -1.27 1.24
CA GLN A 88 5.60 -0.33 0.19
C GLN A 88 4.51 0.73 0.05
N LEU A 89 4.83 1.97 0.41
CA LEU A 89 3.92 3.10 0.23
C LEU A 89 4.32 3.88 -1.01
N LYS A 90 3.37 4.07 -1.91
CA LYS A 90 3.49 4.99 -3.04
C LYS A 90 2.47 6.11 -2.84
N THR A 91 2.90 7.20 -2.23
CA THR A 91 2.07 8.39 -2.01
C THR A 91 2.31 9.38 -3.14
N MET A 92 1.28 9.70 -3.91
CA MET A 92 1.34 10.64 -5.02
C MET A 92 0.29 11.73 -4.83
N THR A 93 0.54 12.91 -5.37
CA THR A 93 -0.52 13.91 -5.53
C THR A 93 -1.28 13.64 -6.83
N PRO A 94 -2.54 14.09 -6.97
CA PRO A 94 -3.26 13.96 -8.23
C PRO A 94 -2.53 14.64 -9.41
N ASP A 95 -1.74 15.70 -9.15
CA ASP A 95 -0.86 16.31 -10.15
C ASP A 95 0.26 15.35 -10.60
N GLU A 96 0.93 14.71 -9.63
CA GLU A 96 1.96 13.71 -9.92
C GLU A 96 1.40 12.46 -10.61
N GLU A 97 0.20 12.01 -10.23
CA GLU A 97 -0.48 10.90 -10.92
C GLU A 97 -0.82 11.26 -12.36
N ALA A 98 -1.39 12.45 -12.59
CA ALA A 98 -1.70 12.94 -13.93
C ALA A 98 -0.45 12.97 -14.80
N ARG A 99 0.65 13.57 -14.30
CA ARG A 99 1.94 13.60 -15.01
C ARG A 99 2.51 12.21 -15.27
N ALA A 100 2.35 11.28 -14.32
CA ALA A 100 2.82 9.90 -14.48
C ALA A 100 2.01 9.15 -15.55
N LYS A 101 0.68 9.34 -15.57
CA LYS A 101 -0.20 8.80 -16.62
C LYS A 101 0.18 9.34 -17.99
N GLU A 102 0.36 10.65 -18.12
CA GLU A 102 0.76 11.30 -19.38
C GLU A 102 2.09 10.73 -19.92
N ARG A 103 3.04 10.42 -19.03
CA ARG A 103 4.32 9.79 -19.40
C ARG A 103 4.18 8.33 -19.83
N GLU A 104 3.29 7.58 -19.20
CA GLU A 104 3.04 6.17 -19.51
C GLU A 104 2.26 6.04 -20.83
N GLU A 105 1.27 6.89 -21.06
CA GLU A 105 0.51 6.99 -22.30
C GLU A 105 1.38 7.49 -23.47
N GLY A 106 2.28 8.45 -23.23
CA GLY A 106 3.25 8.91 -24.22
C GLY A 106 4.33 7.89 -24.58
N ALA A 107 4.67 6.97 -23.66
CA ALA A 107 5.63 5.90 -23.92
C ALA A 107 5.01 4.70 -24.66
N ALA A 108 3.72 4.41 -24.46
CA ALA A 108 3.01 3.33 -25.13
C ALA A 108 2.69 3.62 -26.61
N GLY A 109 2.65 4.88 -27.02
CA GLY A 109 2.41 5.30 -28.41
C GLY A 109 3.64 5.33 -29.32
N ALA A 110 4.83 4.97 -28.81
CA ALA A 110 6.10 5.03 -29.55
C ALA A 110 6.63 3.66 -30.01
N SER A 111 5.75 2.66 -30.18
CA SER A 111 6.10 1.33 -30.73
C SER A 111 5.51 1.13 -32.12
#